data_AF-A0A6L3KL02-F1
#
_entry.id   AF-A0A6L3KL02-F1
#
_cell.length_a   1.000
_cell.length_b   1.000
_cell.length_c   1.000
_cell.angle_alpha   90.00
_cell.angle_beta   90.00
_cell.angle_gamma   90.00
#
_symmetry.space_group_name_H-M   'P 1'
#
loop_
_entity.id
_entity.type
_entity.pdbx_description
1 polymer ?
#
loop_
_entity_poly.entity_id
_entity_poly.type
_entity_poly.pdbx_seq_one_letter_code
_entity_poly.pdbx_strand_id
1 'polypeptide(L)'
;MYQLRPYQIKLVQEARKHLSQGKKGVLIQSPPGSGKSVVIAEIVRLATRKGGIVLFLAHRRELLDNIRETLEQNEVDLSKVIILSAVMAKNRLN
;
A
#
# COMPACT_ATOMS: atom_id res chain seq x y z
N MET A 1 -13.36 7.80 -0.22
CA MET A 1 -12.92 6.52 -0.82
C MET A 1 -12.84 6.60 -2.35
N TYR A 2 -11.79 6.04 -2.97
CA TYR A 2 -11.63 6.01 -4.42
C TYR A 2 -12.43 4.89 -5.09
N GLN A 3 -13.02 5.15 -6.26
CA GLN A 3 -13.60 4.11 -7.10
C GLN A 3 -12.53 3.48 -8.00
N LEU A 4 -12.30 2.17 -7.85
CA LEU A 4 -11.30 1.46 -8.63
C LEU A 4 -11.79 1.17 -10.04
N ARG A 5 -10.88 1.34 -11.01
CA ARG A 5 -11.10 0.91 -12.40
C ARG A 5 -11.00 -0.62 -12.51
N PRO A 6 -11.61 -1.25 -13.52
CA PRO A 6 -11.58 -2.71 -13.67
C PRO A 6 -10.17 -3.34 -13.62
N TYR A 7 -9.18 -2.70 -14.25
CA TYR A 7 -7.79 -3.20 -14.19
C TYR A 7 -7.16 -3.07 -12.80
N GLN A 8 -7.51 -2.05 -12.03
CA GLN A 8 -7.02 -1.84 -10.67
C GLN A 8 -7.60 -2.90 -9.74
N ILE A 9 -8.90 -3.20 -9.87
CA ILE A 9 -9.57 -4.29 -9.15
C ILE A 9 -8.85 -5.62 -9.44
N LYS A 10 -8.61 -5.92 -10.73
CA LYS A 10 -7.89 -7.13 -11.14
C LYS A 10 -6.49 -7.21 -10.53
N LEU A 11 -5.73 -6.12 -10.54
CA LEU A 11 -4.39 -6.05 -9.93
C LEU A 11 -4.43 -6.34 -8.42
N VAL A 12 -5.37 -5.73 -7.69
CA VAL A 12 -5.54 -5.96 -6.25
C VAL A 12 -5.91 -7.43 -5.96
N GLN A 13 -6.83 -7.99 -6.74
CA GLN A 13 -7.28 -9.38 -6.59
C GLN A 13 -6.14 -10.38 -6.84
N GLU A 14 -5.39 -10.23 -7.94
CA GLU A 14 -4.28 -11.13 -8.25
C GLU A 14 -3.15 -11.03 -7.21
N ALA A 15 -2.82 -9.82 -6.75
CA ALA A 15 -1.83 -9.65 -5.70
C ALA A 15 -2.24 -10.36 -4.40
N ARG A 16 -3.50 -10.22 -3.99
CA ARG A 16 -4.02 -10.90 -2.78
C ARG A 16 -4.09 -12.42 -2.96
N LYS A 17 -4.46 -12.90 -4.14
CA LYS A 17 -4.52 -14.33 -4.48
C LYS A 17 -3.15 -14.98 -4.30
N HIS A 18 -2.10 -14.39 -4.87
CA HIS A 18 -0.74 -14.92 -4.70
C HIS A 18 -0.27 -14.92 -3.25
N LEU A 19 -0.56 -13.86 -2.49
CA LEU A 19 -0.23 -13.83 -1.06
C LEU A 19 -1.01 -14.90 -0.27
N SER A 20 -2.29 -15.13 -0.58
CA SER A 20 -3.08 -16.18 0.07
C SER A 20 -2.61 -17.60 -0.25
N GLN A 21 -1.86 -17.78 -1.34
CA GLN A 21 -1.22 -19.05 -1.71
C GLN A 21 0.12 -19.28 -0.97
N GLY A 22 0.43 -18.47 0.04
CA GLY A 22 1.66 -18.60 0.84
C GLY A 22 2.91 -18.02 0.17
N LYS A 23 2.78 -17.24 -0.91
CA LYS A 23 3.92 -16.51 -1.49
C LYS A 23 4.36 -15.42 -0.52
N LYS A 24 5.67 -15.27 -0.34
CA LYS A 24 6.26 -14.28 0.59
C LYS A 24 6.20 -12.83 0.08
N GLY A 25 5.93 -12.62 -1.21
CA GLY A 25 5.88 -11.30 -1.80
C GLY A 25 5.28 -11.30 -3.20
N VAL A 26 4.83 -10.13 -3.64
CA VAL A 26 4.26 -9.88 -4.96
C VAL A 26 4.87 -8.60 -5.52
N LEU A 27 5.26 -8.64 -6.80
CA LEU A 27 5.67 -7.45 -7.54
C LEU A 27 4.51 -6.99 -8.42
N ILE A 28 4.05 -5.75 -8.22
CA ILE A 28 3.04 -5.12 -9.07
C ILE A 28 3.74 -4.19 -10.05
N GLN A 29 3.71 -4.53 -11.34
CA GLN A 29 4.20 -3.66 -12.41
C GLN A 29 3.07 -2.76 -12.91
N SER A 30 3.34 -1.46 -13.06
CA SER A 30 2.33 -0.52 -13.52
C SER A 30 2.99 0.72 -14.17
N PRO A 31 2.46 1.29 -15.25
CA PRO A 31 3.07 2.45 -15.95
C PRO A 31 2.72 3.79 -15.26
N PRO A 32 3.50 4.87 -15.39
CA PRO A 32 3.15 6.19 -14.86
C PRO A 32 1.71 6.61 -15.23
N GLY A 33 1.03 7.34 -14.34
CA GLY A 33 -0.36 7.75 -14.55
C GLY A 33 -1.44 6.67 -14.34
N SER A 34 -1.06 5.42 -14.05
CA SER A 34 -2.01 4.31 -13.81
C SER A 34 -2.74 4.32 -12.46
N GLY A 35 -2.51 5.34 -11.61
CA GLY A 35 -3.10 5.40 -10.27
C GLY A 35 -2.54 4.34 -9.31
N LYS A 36 -1.21 4.12 -9.29
CA LYS A 36 -0.55 3.19 -8.37
C LYS A 36 -0.90 3.45 -6.91
N SER A 37 -0.92 4.72 -6.50
CA SER A 37 -1.21 5.11 -5.12
C SER A 37 -2.60 4.63 -4.70
N VAL A 38 -3.58 4.68 -5.61
CA VAL A 38 -4.94 4.17 -5.37
C VAL A 38 -4.95 2.65 -5.20
N VAL A 39 -4.21 1.92 -6.06
CA VAL A 39 -4.05 0.45 -5.92
C VAL A 39 -3.37 0.08 -4.60
N ILE A 40 -2.31 0.80 -4.23
CA ILE A 40 -1.62 0.62 -2.95
C ILE A 40 -2.59 0.87 -1.80
N ALA A 41 -3.30 2.00 -1.82
CA ALA A 41 -4.23 2.35 -0.75
C ALA A 41 -5.33 1.31 -0.57
N GLU A 42 -5.83 0.71 -1.65
CA GLU A 42 -6.78 -0.39 -1.55
C GLU A 42 -6.17 -1.64 -0.90
N ILE A 43 -4.97 -2.03 -1.30
CA ILE A 43 -4.28 -3.18 -0.70
C ILE A 43 -4.08 -2.96 0.81
N VAL A 44 -3.63 -1.77 1.19
CA VAL A 44 -3.43 -1.40 2.60
C VAL A 44 -4.77 -1.39 3.36
N ARG A 45 -5.82 -0.77 2.81
CA ARG A 45 -7.17 -0.74 3.40
C ARG A 45 -7.69 -2.15 3.68
N LEU A 46 -7.57 -3.04 2.71
CA LEU A 46 -8.03 -4.41 2.85
C LEU A 46 -7.14 -5.27 3.77
N ALA A 47 -5.89 -4.88 4.00
CA ALA A 47 -4.99 -5.53 4.96
C ALA A 47 -5.31 -5.08 6.39
N THR A 48 -5.49 -3.78 6.63
CA THR A 48 -5.85 -3.23 7.95
C THR A 48 -7.25 -3.63 8.39
N ARG A 49 -8.21 -3.73 7.46
CA ARG A 49 -9.56 -4.30 7.70
C ARG A 49 -9.54 -5.75 8.16
N LYS A 50 -8.53 -6.53 7.76
CA LYS A 50 -8.31 -7.91 8.25
C LYS A 50 -7.62 -7.96 9.62
N GLY A 51 -7.31 -6.80 10.22
CA GLY A 51 -6.54 -6.71 11.46
C GLY A 51 -5.03 -6.70 11.27
N GLY A 52 -4.53 -6.69 10.02
CA GLY A 52 -3.11 -6.64 9.74
C GLY A 52 -2.49 -5.26 10.03
N ILE A 53 -1.20 -5.26 10.35
CA ILE A 53 -0.37 -4.05 10.48
C ILE A 53 0.46 -3.90 9.20
N VAL A 54 0.53 -2.70 8.66
CA VAL A 54 1.23 -2.42 7.40
C VAL A 54 2.42 -1.50 7.65
N LEU A 55 3.61 -1.93 7.23
CA LEU A 55 4.78 -1.07 7.10
C LEU A 55 4.89 -0.59 5.65
N PHE A 56 4.77 0.72 5.43
CA PHE A 56 4.98 1.35 4.14
C PHE A 56 6.34 2.05 4.10
N LEU A 57 7.17 1.69 3.11
CA LEU A 57 8.50 2.24 2.93
C LEU A 57 8.64 2.94 1.59
N ALA A 58 9.17 4.16 1.59
CA ALA A 58 9.61 4.84 0.37
C ALA A 58 10.87 5.69 0.65
N HIS A 59 11.64 5.99 -0.39
CA HIS A 59 12.89 6.73 -0.22
C HIS A 59 12.70 8.25 -0.11
N ARG A 60 11.74 8.81 -0.86
CA ARG A 60 11.53 10.27 -0.95
C ARG A 60 10.40 10.72 -0.03
N ARG A 61 10.62 11.81 0.72
CA ARG A 61 9.64 12.38 1.67
C ARG A 61 8.32 12.74 1.00
N GLU A 62 8.37 13.40 -0.14
CA GLU A 62 7.18 13.74 -0.96
C GLU A 62 6.30 12.52 -1.28
N LEU A 63 6.91 11.35 -1.53
CA LEU A 63 6.13 10.11 -1.77
C LEU A 63 5.44 9.60 -0.51
N LEU A 64 6.04 9.82 0.66
CA LEU A 64 5.44 9.47 1.96
C LEU A 64 4.26 10.39 2.29
N ASP A 65 4.38 11.68 1.98
CA ASP A 65 3.31 12.65 2.20
C ASP A 65 2.13 12.34 1.25
N ASN A 66 2.41 12.13 -0.04
CA ASN A 66 1.39 11.78 -1.04
C ASN A 66 0.67 10.46 -0.71
N ILE A 67 1.40 9.42 -0.27
CA ILE A 67 0.75 8.15 0.07
C ILE A 67 -0.10 8.30 1.33
N ARG A 68 0.34 9.09 2.32
CA ARG A 68 -0.44 9.32 3.53
C ARG A 68 -1.80 9.93 3.20
N GLU A 69 -1.82 10.98 2.40
CA GLU A 69 -3.06 11.61 1.93
C GLU A 69 -3.94 10.62 1.16
N THR A 70 -3.34 9.82 0.26
CA THR A 70 -4.10 8.81 -0.50
C THR A 70 -4.72 7.75 0.42
N LEU A 71 -4.04 7.33 1.48
CA LEU A 71 -4.55 6.38 2.46
C LEU A 71 -5.70 6.97 3.28
N GLU A 72 -5.59 8.23 3.71
CA GLU A 72 -6.64 8.96 4.43
C GLU A 72 -7.91 9.08 3.57
N GLN A 73 -7.76 9.53 2.33
CA GLN A 73 -8.87 9.65 1.37
C GLN A 73 -9.52 8.31 1.01
N ASN A 74 -8.77 7.20 1.15
CA ASN A 74 -9.29 5.85 0.96
C ASN A 74 -9.79 5.18 2.24
N GLU A 75 -9.96 5.94 3.34
CA GLU A 75 -10.52 5.46 4.62
C GLU A 75 -9.73 4.28 5.18
N VAL A 76 -8.40 4.34 5.07
CA VAL A 76 -7.51 3.38 5.71
C VAL A 76 -7.43 3.71 7.20
N ASP A 77 -7.52 2.67 8.04
CA ASP A 77 -7.20 2.78 9.47
C ASP A 77 -5.69 3.03 9.64
N LEU A 78 -5.33 4.32 9.69
CA LEU A 78 -3.93 4.76 9.82
C LEU A 78 -3.28 4.37 11.14
N SER A 79 -4.06 4.03 12.17
CA SER A 79 -3.48 3.55 13.44
C SER A 79 -2.72 2.23 13.26
N LYS A 80 -3.01 1.48 12.18
CA LYS A 80 -2.38 0.22 11.81
C LYS A 80 -1.34 0.36 10.70
N VAL A 81 -0.97 1.58 10.33
CA VAL A 81 -0.02 1.85 9.25
C VAL A 81 1.19 2.62 9.78
N ILE A 82 2.37 2.03 9.61
CA ILE A 82 3.65 2.64 9.92
C ILE A 82 4.25 3.12 8.59
N ILE A 83 4.39 4.43 8.41
CA ILE A 83 4.97 5.03 7.20
C ILE A 83 6.37 5.54 7.53
N LEU A 84 7.40 4.98 6.90
CA LEU A 84 8.78 5.36 7.16
C LEU A 84 9.57 5.58 5.86
N SER A 85 10.58 6.45 5.93
CA SER A 85 11.62 6.45 4.93
C SER A 85 12.56 5.26 5.16
N ALA A 86 13.24 4.81 4.10
CA ALA A 86 14.23 3.74 4.22
C ALA A 86 15.31 4.05 5.27
N VAL A 87 15.73 5.31 5.37
CA VAL A 87 16.72 5.77 6.36
C VAL A 87 16.14 5.69 7.78
N MET A 88 14.91 6.15 7.99
CA MET A 88 14.26 6.07 9.30
C MET A 88 14.01 4.62 9.73
N ALA A 89 13.63 3.74 8.81
CA ALA A 89 13.46 2.32 9.09
C ALA A 89 14.78 1.68 9.54
N LYS A 90 15.88 1.94 8.83
CA LYS A 90 17.22 1.49 9.24
C LYS A 90 17.59 1.95 10.64
N ASN A 91 17.37 3.22 10.95
CA ASN A 91 17.74 3.80 12.24
C ASN A 91 16.89 3.29 13.42
N ARG A 92 15.72 2.71 13.17
CA ARG A 92 14.85 2.10 14.20
C ARG A 92 15.10 0.62 14.43
N LEU A 93 15.80 -0.05 13.52
CA LEU A 93 16.12 -1.48 13.59
C LEU A 93 17.50 -1.76 14.21
N ASN A 94 18.30 -0.70 14.39
CA ASN A 94 19.57 -0.72 15.13
C ASN A 94 19.34 -0.20 16.54
#